data_AF-A0A932TFE9-F1
#
_entry.id   AF-A0A932TFE9-F1
#
_cell.length_a   1.000
_cell.length_b   1.000
_cell.length_c   1.000
_cell.angle_alpha   90.00
_cell.angle_beta   90.00
_cell.angle_gamma   90.00
#
_symmetry.space_group_name_H-M   'P 1'
#
loop_
_entity.id
_entity.type
_entity.pdbx_description
1 polymer ?
#
loop_
_entity_poly.entity_id
_entity_poly.type
_entity_poly.pdbx_seq_one_letter_code
_entity_poly.pdbx_strand_id
1 'polypeptide(L)'
;MRSEEESDPEQNKAGASGLAGLPSTHQERLRAIERRLRRRRLPEAFIRSALRATQEAMRFLEADAASTNDTFQREEVRRFMAETGAQPAARVREPIEKETRRIERERILGIIQGLIREARTAHAYHEVKKTRNRLLKIDQRRLRRELGRDGEELCREINAILRA
;
A
#
# COMPACT_ATOMS: atom_id res chain seq x y z
N MET A 1 34.10 -22.86 52.18
CA MET A 1 33.84 -22.05 50.97
C MET A 1 33.41 -22.99 49.86
N ARG A 2 32.09 -23.18 49.72
CA ARG A 2 31.45 -23.83 48.57
C ARG A 2 30.35 -22.87 48.17
N SER A 3 30.50 -22.22 47.02
CA SER A 3 29.50 -21.32 46.47
C SER A 3 28.59 -22.13 45.57
N GLU A 4 27.30 -22.04 45.87
CA GLU A 4 26.19 -22.70 45.19
C GLU A 4 25.97 -22.04 43.82
N GLU A 5 25.85 -22.88 42.79
CA GLU A 5 25.23 -22.52 41.52
C GLU A 5 23.72 -22.44 41.74
N GLU A 6 23.19 -21.23 41.87
CA GLU A 6 21.75 -21.00 41.85
C GLU A 6 21.36 -20.53 40.45
N SER A 7 20.80 -21.48 39.69
CA SER A 7 20.15 -21.24 38.40
C SER A 7 18.75 -20.70 38.65
N ASP A 8 18.49 -19.46 38.26
CA ASP A 8 17.13 -18.91 38.19
C ASP A 8 16.65 -18.73 36.74
N PRO A 9 15.54 -19.37 36.34
CA PRO A 9 14.90 -19.18 35.04
C PRO A 9 13.74 -18.17 35.16
N GLU A 10 14.00 -16.86 35.03
CA GLU A 10 12.91 -15.88 34.86
C GLU A 10 12.46 -15.76 33.39
N GLN A 11 11.62 -16.73 33.02
CA GLN A 11 10.28 -16.54 32.45
C GLN A 11 10.00 -15.20 31.72
N ASN A 12 10.06 -15.28 30.38
CA ASN A 12 9.01 -14.84 29.43
C ASN A 12 7.88 -13.95 30.00
N LYS A 13 8.10 -12.63 30.12
CA LYS A 13 7.04 -11.60 30.19
C LYS A 13 6.93 -10.85 28.85
N ALA A 14 6.69 -11.56 27.77
CA ALA A 14 6.29 -10.99 26.49
C ALA A 14 4.85 -11.41 26.16
N GLY A 15 3.85 -10.73 26.74
CA GLY A 15 2.46 -11.16 26.52
C GLY A 15 1.31 -10.19 26.81
N ALA A 16 1.52 -9.05 27.48
CA ALA A 16 0.38 -8.30 28.03
C ALA A 16 0.32 -6.79 27.77
N SER A 17 1.15 -6.20 26.90
CA SER A 17 1.16 -4.72 26.72
C SER A 17 1.13 -4.22 25.27
N GLY A 18 0.32 -4.85 24.41
CA GLY A 18 0.16 -4.39 23.02
C GLY A 18 -0.79 -3.19 22.86
N LEU A 19 -1.71 -2.95 23.80
CA LEU A 19 -2.84 -2.02 23.63
C LEU A 19 -2.78 -0.77 24.50
N ALA A 20 -1.82 -0.66 25.42
CA ALA A 20 -1.85 0.30 26.54
C ALA A 20 -1.56 1.78 26.18
N GLY A 21 -1.44 2.14 24.90
CA GLY A 21 -1.05 3.49 24.47
C GLY A 21 -1.80 4.02 23.26
N LEU A 22 -2.99 3.48 22.96
CA LEU A 22 -3.84 3.96 21.86
C LEU A 22 -5.09 4.67 22.42
N PRO A 23 -5.66 5.64 21.69
CA PRO A 23 -6.96 6.20 22.02
C PRO A 23 -8.01 5.10 22.19
N SER A 24 -8.95 5.27 23.13
CA SER A 24 -9.98 4.26 23.46
C SER A 24 -10.76 3.77 22.23
N THR A 25 -11.03 4.67 21.28
CA THR A 25 -11.68 4.38 19.99
C THR A 25 -10.87 3.44 19.10
N HIS A 26 -9.53 3.51 19.15
CA HIS A 26 -8.63 2.63 18.40
C HIS A 26 -8.54 1.24 19.04
N GLN A 27 -8.54 1.18 20.37
CA GLN A 27 -8.57 -0.08 21.12
C GLN A 27 -9.86 -0.87 20.83
N GLU A 28 -11.02 -0.20 20.79
CA GLU A 28 -12.30 -0.83 20.47
C GLU A 28 -12.32 -1.40 19.03
N ARG A 29 -11.75 -0.65 18.07
CA ARG A 29 -11.61 -1.10 16.68
C ARG A 29 -10.72 -2.34 16.56
N LEU A 30 -9.58 -2.36 17.24
CA LEU A 30 -8.69 -3.53 17.26
C LEU A 30 -9.38 -4.76 17.88
N ARG A 31 -10.11 -4.58 19.00
CA ARG A 31 -10.93 -5.66 19.60
C ARG A 31 -12.03 -6.15 18.67
N ALA A 32 -12.64 -5.29 17.85
CA ALA A 32 -13.62 -5.70 16.86
C ALA A 32 -13.00 -6.54 15.73
N ILE A 33 -11.81 -6.14 15.26
CA ILE A 33 -11.04 -6.88 14.25
C ILE A 33 -10.61 -8.25 14.79
N GLU A 34 -10.05 -8.28 16.00
CA GLU A 34 -9.67 -9.52 16.68
C GLU A 34 -10.83 -10.51 16.76
N ARG A 35 -12.00 -10.05 17.25
CA ARG A 35 -13.21 -10.88 17.33
C ARG A 35 -13.62 -11.44 15.97
N ARG A 36 -13.52 -10.65 14.90
CA ARG A 36 -13.84 -11.09 13.54
C ARG A 36 -12.84 -12.13 13.01
N LEU A 37 -11.55 -11.94 13.27
CA LEU A 37 -10.51 -12.89 12.83
C LEU A 37 -10.61 -14.22 13.58
N ARG A 38 -10.89 -14.19 14.89
CA ARG A 38 -11.14 -15.40 15.70
C ARG A 38 -12.38 -16.16 15.25
N ARG A 39 -13.48 -15.46 14.91
CA ARG A 39 -14.69 -16.09 14.33
C ARG A 39 -14.41 -16.85 13.03
N ARG A 40 -13.40 -16.42 12.27
CA ARG A 40 -12.96 -17.09 11.02
C ARG A 40 -11.97 -18.24 11.26
N ARG A 41 -11.69 -18.59 12.53
CA ARG A 41 -10.77 -19.66 12.94
C ARG A 41 -9.38 -19.53 12.32
N LEU A 42 -8.89 -18.29 12.18
CA LEU A 42 -7.55 -18.04 11.67
C LEU A 42 -6.49 -18.39 12.74
N PRO A 43 -5.27 -18.81 12.35
CA PRO A 43 -4.21 -19.13 13.30
C PRO A 43 -3.85 -17.94 14.20
N GLU A 44 -3.61 -18.17 15.49
CA GLU A 44 -3.34 -17.10 16.46
C GLU A 44 -2.09 -16.27 16.11
N ALA A 45 -1.09 -16.89 15.47
CA ALA A 45 0.07 -16.19 14.93
C ALA A 45 -0.32 -15.15 13.86
N PHE A 46 -1.25 -15.50 12.98
CA PHE A 46 -1.78 -14.59 11.96
C PHE A 46 -2.58 -13.45 12.60
N ILE A 47 -3.43 -13.76 13.57
CA ILE A 47 -4.24 -12.75 14.26
C ILE A 47 -3.34 -11.70 14.93
N ARG A 48 -2.31 -12.15 15.65
CA ARG A 48 -1.34 -11.24 16.30
C ARG A 48 -0.58 -10.37 15.29
N SER A 49 -0.13 -10.96 14.18
CA SER A 49 0.54 -10.22 13.11
C SER A 49 -0.38 -9.17 12.48
N ALA A 50 -1.63 -9.54 12.16
CA ALA A 50 -2.61 -8.64 11.58
C ALA A 50 -2.99 -7.48 12.52
N LEU A 51 -3.16 -7.76 13.82
CA LEU A 51 -3.44 -6.73 14.82
C LEU A 51 -2.28 -5.74 14.96
N ARG A 52 -1.04 -6.23 14.99
CA ARG A 52 0.16 -5.38 15.05
C ARG A 52 0.28 -4.49 13.82
N ALA A 53 0.15 -5.05 12.61
CA ALA A 53 0.19 -4.27 11.37
C ALA A 53 -0.93 -3.22 11.32
N THR A 54 -2.13 -3.57 11.78
CA THR A 54 -3.26 -2.64 11.86
C THR A 54 -2.99 -1.51 12.86
N GLN A 55 -2.40 -1.81 14.01
CA GLN A 55 -2.01 -0.83 15.00
C GLN A 55 -0.93 0.13 14.47
N GLU A 56 0.08 -0.39 13.77
CA GLU A 56 1.12 0.43 13.13
C GLU A 56 0.52 1.36 12.06
N ALA A 57 -0.37 0.85 11.22
CA ALA A 57 -1.07 1.67 10.22
C ALA A 57 -1.95 2.77 10.86
N MET A 58 -2.65 2.46 11.96
CA MET A 58 -3.44 3.44 12.69
C MET A 58 -2.56 4.56 13.27
N ARG A 59 -1.40 4.23 13.87
CA ARG A 59 -0.45 5.23 14.38
C ARG A 59 0.12 6.11 13.29
N PHE A 60 0.46 5.52 12.14
CA PHE A 60 0.96 6.28 10.99
C PHE A 60 -0.07 7.31 10.51
N LEU A 61 -1.34 6.90 10.38
CA LEU A 61 -2.44 7.79 9.97
C LEU A 61 -2.72 8.90 10.99
N GLU A 62 -2.54 8.64 12.29
CA GLU A 62 -2.65 9.66 13.33
C GLU A 62 -1.49 10.66 13.28
N ALA A 63 -0.26 10.17 13.11
CA ALA A 63 0.91 11.03 12.99
C ALA A 63 0.83 11.95 11.75
N ASP A 64 0.35 11.41 10.62
CA ASP A 64 0.11 12.16 9.39
C ASP A 64 -1.03 13.19 9.53
N ALA A 65 -2.09 12.83 10.27
CA ALA A 65 -3.16 13.77 10.59
C ALA A 65 -2.69 14.90 11.52
N ALA A 66 -1.81 14.60 12.48
CA ALA A 66 -1.24 15.57 13.40
C ALA A 66 -0.29 16.55 12.70
N SER A 67 0.61 16.07 11.84
CA SER A 67 1.54 16.91 11.06
C SER A 67 0.80 17.83 10.08
N THR A 68 -0.27 17.34 9.49
CA THR A 68 -1.13 18.12 8.60
C THR A 68 -1.87 19.21 9.37
N ASN A 69 -2.43 18.90 10.54
CA ASN A 69 -3.09 19.88 11.40
C ASN A 69 -2.12 20.99 11.86
N ASP A 70 -0.87 20.64 12.18
CA ASP A 70 0.15 21.61 12.59
C ASP A 70 0.47 22.63 11.47
N THR A 71 0.43 22.20 10.21
CA THR A 71 0.63 23.07 9.04
C THR A 71 -0.49 24.11 8.89
N PHE A 72 -1.75 23.71 9.11
CA PHE A 72 -2.89 24.63 9.09
C PHE A 72 -2.97 25.53 10.34
N GLN A 73 -2.23 25.20 11.40
CA GLN A 73 -2.17 26.02 12.61
C GLN A 73 -1.10 27.11 12.58
N ARG A 74 -0.26 27.20 11.54
CA ARG A 74 0.71 28.30 11.37
C ARG A 74 0.01 29.64 11.21
N GLU A 75 0.55 30.68 11.85
CA GLU A 75 -0.10 31.99 11.93
C GLU A 75 -0.26 32.66 10.56
N GLU A 76 0.73 32.47 9.69
CA GLU A 76 0.73 32.94 8.29
C GLU A 76 -0.43 32.33 7.48
N VAL A 77 -0.66 31.03 7.66
CA VAL A 77 -1.75 30.29 6.97
C VAL A 77 -3.11 30.72 7.52
N ARG A 78 -3.24 30.93 8.84
CA ARG A 78 -4.48 31.43 9.43
C ARG A 78 -4.84 32.84 8.96
N ARG A 79 -3.86 33.74 8.89
CA ARG A 79 -4.07 35.11 8.36
C ARG A 79 -4.49 35.06 6.91
N PHE A 80 -3.79 34.28 6.08
CA PHE A 80 -4.14 34.09 4.68
C PHE A 80 -5.57 33.56 4.50
N MET A 81 -5.99 32.56 5.28
CA MET A 81 -7.35 32.00 5.21
C MET A 81 -8.42 32.98 5.69
N ALA A 82 -8.13 33.79 6.70
CA ALA A 82 -9.03 34.84 7.19
C ALA A 82 -9.20 35.98 6.18
N GLU A 83 -8.13 36.36 5.48
CA GLU A 83 -8.14 37.43 4.47
C GLU A 83 -8.82 36.99 3.16
N THR A 84 -8.64 35.73 2.76
CA THR A 84 -9.19 35.20 1.49
C THR A 84 -10.55 34.52 1.63
N GLY A 85 -11.02 34.27 2.85
CA GLY A 85 -12.23 33.47 3.10
C GLY A 85 -12.07 31.98 2.71
N ALA A 86 -10.84 31.54 2.44
CA ALA A 86 -10.55 30.18 2.05
C ALA A 86 -10.78 29.22 3.24
N GLN A 87 -11.68 28.25 3.07
CA GLN A 87 -11.83 27.18 4.04
C GLN A 87 -10.78 26.08 3.81
N PRO A 88 -10.32 25.39 4.88
CA PRO A 88 -9.46 24.24 4.70
C PRO A 88 -10.22 23.25 3.83
N ALA A 89 -9.67 22.91 2.67
CA ALA A 89 -10.31 21.97 1.77
C ALA A 89 -10.62 20.70 2.57
N ALA A 90 -11.90 20.39 2.76
CA ALA A 90 -12.34 19.20 3.48
C ALA A 90 -11.69 18.02 2.79
N ARG A 91 -10.66 17.44 3.44
CA ARG A 91 -9.70 16.46 2.91
C ARG A 91 -10.08 16.02 1.51
N VAL A 92 -9.62 16.77 0.51
CA VAL A 92 -9.63 16.28 -0.86
C VAL A 92 -8.65 15.12 -0.84
N ARG A 93 -9.15 13.92 -0.52
CA ARG A 93 -8.49 12.66 -0.82
C ARG A 93 -8.46 12.54 -2.34
N GLU A 94 -7.69 13.40 -2.99
CA GLU A 94 -7.19 13.08 -4.32
C GLU A 94 -5.94 12.21 -4.14
N PRO A 95 -5.82 11.17 -4.97
CA PRO A 95 -5.95 9.83 -4.43
C PRO A 95 -4.62 9.11 -4.52
N ILE A 96 -4.20 8.51 -3.42
CA ILE A 96 -3.11 7.53 -3.37
C ILE A 96 -3.30 6.46 -4.48
N GLU A 97 -4.54 6.19 -4.87
CA GLU A 97 -4.90 5.32 -5.99
C GLU A 97 -4.45 5.79 -7.39
N LYS A 98 -4.40 7.11 -7.70
CA LYS A 98 -3.96 7.58 -9.03
C LYS A 98 -2.45 7.39 -9.18
N GLU A 99 -1.67 7.77 -8.17
CA GLU A 99 -0.21 7.63 -8.21
C GLU A 99 0.22 6.16 -8.24
N THR A 100 -0.42 5.31 -7.43
CA THR A 100 -0.15 3.86 -7.45
C THR A 100 -0.51 3.21 -8.79
N ARG A 101 -1.61 3.61 -9.43
CA ARG A 101 -1.97 3.12 -10.78
C ARG A 101 -0.98 3.57 -11.85
N ARG A 102 -0.48 4.81 -11.76
CA ARG A 102 0.55 5.33 -12.66
C ARG A 102 1.85 4.54 -12.53
N ILE A 103 2.32 4.32 -11.29
CA ILE A 103 3.54 3.54 -11.02
C ILE A 103 3.38 2.10 -11.56
N GLU A 104 2.23 1.47 -11.34
CA GLU A 104 1.98 0.11 -11.82
C GLU A 104 1.93 0.04 -13.36
N ARG A 105 1.34 1.05 -14.02
CA ARG A 105 1.37 1.19 -15.48
C ARG A 105 2.81 1.27 -16.00
N GLU A 106 3.63 2.17 -15.44
CA GLU A 106 5.02 2.37 -15.84
C GLU A 106 5.84 1.08 -15.65
N ARG A 107 5.61 0.35 -14.55
CA ARG A 107 6.23 -0.95 -14.29
C ARG A 107 5.87 -2.00 -15.35
N ILE A 108 4.58 -2.14 -15.67
CA ILE A 108 4.12 -3.12 -16.67
C ILE A 108 4.71 -2.78 -18.06
N LEU A 109 4.72 -1.50 -18.43
CA LEU A 109 5.33 -1.03 -19.67
C LEU A 109 6.82 -1.36 -19.75
N GLY A 110 7.57 -1.06 -18.69
CA GLY A 110 9.01 -1.36 -18.62
C GLY A 110 9.30 -2.85 -18.82
N ILE A 111 8.52 -3.74 -18.19
CA ILE A 111 8.65 -5.19 -18.36
C ILE A 111 8.37 -5.60 -19.81
N ILE A 112 7.28 -5.11 -20.41
CA ILE A 112 6.91 -5.46 -21.79
C ILE A 112 7.98 -4.99 -22.78
N GLN A 113 8.45 -3.75 -22.64
CA GLN A 113 9.49 -3.19 -23.50
C GLN A 113 10.81 -3.96 -23.36
N GLY A 114 11.20 -4.31 -22.12
CA GLY A 114 12.38 -5.13 -21.85
C GLY A 114 12.31 -6.48 -22.55
N LEU A 115 11.21 -7.22 -22.39
CA LEU A 115 11.01 -8.53 -23.03
C LEU A 115 11.08 -8.45 -24.56
N ILE A 116 10.52 -7.40 -25.16
CA ILE A 116 10.58 -7.20 -26.62
C ILE A 116 12.00 -6.85 -27.07
N ARG A 117 12.70 -6.01 -26.31
CA ARG A 117 14.09 -5.64 -26.61
C ARG A 117 14.99 -6.86 -26.55
N GLU A 118 14.89 -7.66 -25.50
CA GLU A 118 15.63 -8.92 -25.33
C GLU A 118 15.33 -9.90 -26.46
N ALA A 119 14.05 -10.08 -26.82
CA ALA A 119 13.66 -10.95 -27.93
C ALA A 119 14.20 -10.46 -29.29
N ARG A 120 14.28 -9.14 -29.49
CA ARG A 120 14.86 -8.54 -30.70
C ARG A 120 16.39 -8.70 -30.73
N THR A 121 17.08 -8.44 -29.63
CA THR A 121 18.56 -8.58 -29.54
C THR A 121 19.01 -10.02 -29.67
N ALA A 122 18.19 -10.99 -29.24
CA ALA A 122 18.49 -12.41 -29.39
C ALA A 122 18.27 -12.94 -30.83
N HIS A 123 17.84 -12.10 -31.78
CA HIS A 123 17.42 -12.50 -33.14
C HIS A 123 16.42 -13.67 -33.17
N ALA A 124 15.72 -13.90 -32.05
CA ALA A 124 14.82 -15.03 -31.85
C ALA A 124 13.42 -14.65 -32.34
N TYR A 125 13.22 -14.67 -33.66
CA TYR A 125 11.94 -14.36 -34.30
C TYR A 125 10.77 -15.12 -33.64
N HIS A 126 11.00 -16.36 -33.22
CA HIS A 126 10.00 -17.16 -32.53
C HIS A 126 9.61 -16.59 -31.15
N GLU A 127 10.57 -16.06 -30.38
CA GLU A 127 10.32 -15.43 -29.09
C GLU A 127 9.62 -14.06 -29.25
N VAL A 128 9.95 -13.31 -30.32
CA VAL A 128 9.20 -12.09 -30.68
C VAL A 128 7.74 -12.44 -30.99
N LYS A 129 7.51 -13.45 -31.85
CA LYS A 129 6.15 -13.92 -32.20
C LYS A 129 5.38 -14.42 -30.97
N LYS A 130 6.04 -15.17 -30.08
CA LYS A 130 5.46 -15.69 -28.83
C LYS A 130 5.10 -14.58 -27.86
N THR A 131 5.97 -13.58 -27.70
CA THR A 131 5.72 -12.40 -26.86
C THR A 131 4.55 -11.58 -27.42
N ARG A 132 4.51 -11.35 -28.73
CA ARG A 132 3.38 -10.72 -29.43
C ARG A 132 2.07 -11.47 -29.21
N ASN A 133 2.08 -12.80 -29.30
CA ASN A 133 0.91 -13.63 -29.00
C ASN A 133 0.48 -13.56 -27.52
N ARG A 134 1.42 -13.42 -26.57
CA ARG A 134 1.09 -13.21 -25.16
C ARG A 134 0.45 -11.85 -24.93
N LEU A 135 0.97 -10.79 -25.55
CA LEU A 135 0.41 -9.43 -25.47
C LEU A 135 -1.00 -9.35 -26.08
N LEU A 136 -1.27 -10.07 -27.18
CA LEU A 136 -2.62 -10.18 -27.74
C LEU A 136 -3.62 -10.88 -26.81
N LYS A 137 -3.13 -11.75 -25.92
CA LYS A 137 -3.96 -12.44 -24.90
C LYS A 137 -4.17 -11.63 -23.64
N ILE A 138 -3.47 -10.51 -23.48
CA ILE A 138 -3.76 -9.58 -22.38
C ILE A 138 -5.18 -9.06 -22.59
N ASP A 139 -6.02 -9.26 -21.58
CA ASP A 139 -7.39 -8.78 -21.61
C ASP A 139 -7.40 -7.24 -21.52
N GLN A 140 -7.41 -6.59 -22.68
CA GLN A 140 -7.48 -5.14 -22.80
C GLN A 140 -8.77 -4.58 -22.19
N ARG A 141 -9.86 -5.36 -22.13
CA ARG A 141 -11.12 -4.94 -21.50
C ARG A 141 -10.95 -4.90 -19.99
N ARG A 142 -10.25 -5.88 -19.41
CA ARG A 142 -9.88 -5.89 -18.00
C ARG A 142 -8.94 -4.74 -17.64
N LEU A 143 -7.89 -4.49 -18.44
CA LEU A 143 -6.99 -3.36 -18.22
C LEU A 143 -7.71 -2.01 -18.22
N ARG A 144 -8.60 -1.78 -19.20
CA ARG A 144 -9.41 -0.55 -19.25
C ARG A 144 -10.36 -0.43 -18.05
N ARG A 145 -10.93 -1.54 -17.59
CA ARG A 145 -11.83 -1.54 -16.42
C ARG A 145 -11.09 -1.26 -15.12
N GLU A 146 -9.90 -1.84 -14.92
CA GLU A 146 -9.13 -1.72 -13.67
C GLU A 146 -8.34 -0.40 -13.60
N LEU A 147 -7.75 0.05 -14.71
CA LEU A 147 -6.88 1.23 -14.75
C LEU A 147 -7.55 2.48 -15.32
N GLY A 148 -8.75 2.37 -15.91
CA GLY A 148 -9.47 3.52 -16.48
C GLY A 148 -8.72 4.14 -17.66
N ARG A 149 -8.51 5.47 -17.64
CA ARG A 149 -7.80 6.21 -18.70
C ARG A 149 -6.37 5.72 -18.91
N ASP A 150 -5.66 5.38 -17.83
CA ASP A 150 -4.30 4.82 -17.92
C ASP A 150 -4.30 3.46 -18.62
N GLY A 151 -5.36 2.67 -18.43
CA GLY A 151 -5.54 1.39 -19.11
C GLY A 151 -5.78 1.55 -20.61
N GLU A 152 -6.50 2.60 -21.04
CA GLU A 152 -6.68 2.92 -22.46
C GLU A 152 -5.38 3.38 -23.12
N GLU A 153 -4.58 4.19 -22.43
CA GLU A 153 -3.28 4.66 -22.90
C GLU A 153 -2.31 3.47 -23.02
N LEU A 154 -2.24 2.62 -21.99
CA LEU A 154 -1.45 1.39 -22.01
C LEU A 154 -1.86 0.45 -23.16
N CYS A 155 -3.17 0.30 -23.42
CA CYS A 155 -3.64 -0.49 -24.56
C CYS A 155 -3.20 0.12 -25.91
N ARG A 156 -3.19 1.46 -26.04
CA ARG A 156 -2.70 2.13 -27.25
C ARG A 156 -1.21 1.90 -27.44
N GLU A 157 -0.40 2.02 -26.39
CA GLU A 157 1.04 1.78 -26.43
C GLU A 157 1.35 0.31 -26.79
N ILE A 158 0.69 -0.66 -26.15
CA ILE A 158 0.82 -2.08 -26.51
C ILE A 158 0.47 -2.29 -27.99
N ASN A 159 -0.64 -1.73 -28.47
CA ASN A 159 -1.04 -1.87 -29.88
C ASN A 159 -0.06 -1.21 -30.85
N ALA A 160 0.56 -0.09 -30.48
CA ALA A 160 1.61 0.55 -31.27
C ALA A 160 2.85 -0.34 -31.38
N ILE A 161 3.30 -0.90 -30.24
CA ILE A 161 4.42 -1.83 -30.18
C ILE A 161 4.14 -3.10 -30.99
N LEU A 162 2.90 -3.60 -30.94
CA LEU A 162 2.51 -4.76 -31.74
C LEU A 162 2.46 -4.46 -33.24
N ARG A 163 2.31 -3.21 -33.67
CA ARG A 163 2.24 -2.84 -35.09
C ARG A 163 3.59 -2.44 -35.70
N ALA A 164 4.55 -2.04 -34.87
CA ALA A 164 5.92 -1.71 -35.25
C ALA A 164 6.78 -2.96 -35.50
#